data_AF-A0A350XLC0-F1
#
_entry.id   AF-A0A350XLC0-F1
#
_cell.length_a   1.000
_cell.length_b   1.000
_cell.length_c   1.000
_cell.angle_alpha   90.00
_cell.angle_beta   90.00
_cell.angle_gamma   90.00
#
_symmetry.space_group_name_H-M   'P 1'
#
loop_
_entity.id
_entity.type
_entity.pdbx_description
1 polymer ?
#
loop_
_entity_poly.entity_id
_entity_poly.type
_entity_poly.pdbx_seq_one_letter_code
_entity_poly.pdbx_strand_id
1 'polypeptide(L)'
;MKKEFNLRSLRELTKRLNEEPSLIEDDWRQVFFETFEFTAAQRKVLDELEFEDNGRDHLQIQAAFSEAMGMVRKGGKIKLRVSNDLDLGRRVLRLQVRQLADEETLEPDTDLAILCCCADCKCWHRCGTSPNPCRTCT
;
A
#
# COMPACT_ATOMS: atom_id res chain seq x y z
N MET A 1 3.14 3.60 21.01
CA MET A 1 2.08 2.58 21.22
C MET A 1 1.63 2.11 19.85
N LYS A 2 1.60 0.80 19.60
CA LYS A 2 1.15 0.24 18.32
C LYS A 2 -0.37 0.34 18.22
N LYS A 3 -0.91 0.34 16.99
CA LYS A 3 -2.34 0.49 16.71
C LYS A 3 -2.93 -0.78 16.13
N GLU A 4 -4.21 -1.04 16.35
CA GLU A 4 -4.88 -2.15 15.67
C GLU A 4 -4.82 -1.97 14.14
N PHE A 5 -4.60 -3.07 13.43
CA PHE A 5 -4.55 -3.09 11.98
C PHE A 5 -5.95 -3.02 11.34
N ASN A 6 -6.48 -1.80 11.20
CA ASN A 6 -7.80 -1.54 10.66
C ASN A 6 -7.82 -0.30 9.74
N LEU A 7 -8.97 -0.04 9.10
CA LEU A 7 -9.14 1.06 8.15
C LEU A 7 -8.82 2.43 8.76
N ARG A 8 -9.17 2.67 10.03
CA ARG A 8 -8.93 3.94 10.71
C ARG A 8 -7.43 4.16 10.91
N SER A 9 -6.72 3.18 11.46
CA SER A 9 -5.27 3.25 11.67
C SER A 9 -4.51 3.37 10.35
N LEU A 10 -5.00 2.76 9.26
CA LEU A 10 -4.43 2.91 7.92
C LEU A 10 -4.61 4.31 7.33
N ARG A 11 -5.74 4.98 7.60
CA ARG A 11 -5.92 6.40 7.24
C ARG A 11 -4.94 7.29 7.99
N GLU A 12 -4.70 7.00 9.26
CA GLU A 12 -3.73 7.72 10.07
C GLU A 12 -2.29 7.51 9.57
N LEU A 13 -1.92 6.27 9.20
CA LEU A 13 -0.64 6.01 8.53
C LEU A 13 -0.53 6.79 7.21
N THR A 14 -1.59 6.80 6.39
CA THR A 14 -1.60 7.55 5.12
C THR A 14 -1.36 9.04 5.36
N LYS A 15 -1.99 9.63 6.39
CA LYS A 15 -1.74 11.03 6.76
C LYS A 15 -0.28 11.24 7.15
N ARG A 16 0.27 10.35 7.99
CA ARG A 16 1.67 10.43 8.43
C ARG A 16 2.66 10.32 7.26
N LEU A 17 2.43 9.41 6.31
CA LEU A 17 3.28 9.27 5.12
C LEU A 17 3.26 10.52 4.23
N ASN A 18 2.15 11.27 4.20
CA ASN A 18 2.08 12.55 3.49
C ASN A 18 2.81 13.68 4.22
N GLU A 19 2.85 13.64 5.56
CA GLU A 19 3.55 14.63 6.40
C GLU A 19 5.05 14.33 6.50
N GLU A 20 5.43 13.05 6.46
CA GLU A 20 6.77 12.54 6.68
C GLU A 20 7.12 11.46 5.62
N PRO A 21 7.38 11.84 4.35
CA PRO A 21 7.67 10.89 3.28
C PRO A 21 9.01 10.16 3.44
N SER A 22 9.87 10.58 4.36
CA SER A 22 11.12 9.88 4.72
C SER A 22 10.89 8.60 5.52
N LEU A 23 9.67 8.31 5.97
CA LEU A 23 9.38 7.09 6.73
C LEU A 23 9.62 5.81 5.93
N ILE A 24 9.45 5.87 4.61
CA ILE A 24 9.63 4.71 3.72
C ILE A 24 10.85 4.98 2.82
N GLU A 25 12.05 4.87 3.38
CA GLU A 25 13.31 4.95 2.62
C GLU A 25 13.95 3.58 2.40
N ASP A 26 13.99 2.75 3.45
CA ASP A 26 14.65 1.44 3.41
C ASP A 26 13.67 0.28 3.18
N ASP A 27 12.82 -0.01 4.18
CA ASP A 27 11.84 -1.11 4.13
C ASP A 27 10.47 -0.64 4.62
N TRP A 28 9.50 -0.61 3.71
CA TRP A 28 8.13 -0.21 3.98
C TRP A 28 7.46 -1.05 5.08
N ARG A 29 7.86 -2.32 5.23
CA ARG A 29 7.29 -3.24 6.22
C ARG A 29 7.63 -2.82 7.64
N GLN A 30 8.81 -2.23 7.85
CA GLN A 30 9.20 -1.73 9.18
C GLN A 30 8.22 -0.68 9.67
N VAL A 31 7.83 0.27 8.82
CA VAL A 31 6.81 1.27 9.17
C VAL A 31 5.49 0.61 9.54
N PHE A 32 5.08 -0.44 8.85
CA PHE A 32 3.87 -1.19 9.20
C PHE A 32 4.04 -1.90 10.55
N PHE A 33 5.16 -2.61 10.77
CA PHE A 33 5.43 -3.33 12.01
C PHE A 33 5.55 -2.42 13.23
N GLU A 34 6.05 -1.20 13.04
CA GLU A 34 6.13 -0.18 14.10
C GLU A 34 4.79 0.50 14.35
N THR A 35 3.96 0.65 13.31
CA THR A 35 2.67 1.33 13.41
C THR A 35 1.57 0.41 13.94
N PHE A 36 1.59 -0.88 13.58
CA PHE A 36 0.47 -1.78 13.81
C PHE A 36 0.77 -2.99 14.69
N GLU A 37 -0.24 -3.40 15.44
CA GLU A 37 -0.31 -4.69 16.09
C GLU A 37 -0.80 -5.74 15.10
N PHE A 38 0.07 -6.70 14.79
CA PHE A 38 -0.24 -7.82 13.91
C PHE A 38 -0.41 -9.10 14.72
N THR A 39 -1.37 -9.92 14.32
CA THR A 39 -1.41 -11.34 14.70
C THR A 39 -0.21 -12.08 14.08
N ALA A 40 0.17 -13.22 14.66
CA ALA A 40 1.26 -14.04 14.12
C ALA A 40 1.05 -14.43 12.64
N ALA A 41 -0.20 -14.73 12.25
CA ALA A 41 -0.54 -15.04 10.86
C ALA A 41 -0.35 -13.84 9.93
N GLN A 42 -0.80 -12.64 10.32
CA GLN A 42 -0.63 -11.43 9.51
C GLN A 42 0.85 -11.03 9.38
N ARG A 43 1.62 -11.17 10.46
CA ARG A 43 3.04 -10.89 10.43
C ARG A 43 3.78 -11.84 9.50
N LYS A 44 3.46 -13.14 9.61
CA LYS A 44 4.01 -14.18 8.73
C LYS A 44 3.77 -13.86 7.25
N VAL A 45 2.56 -13.43 6.87
CA VAL A 45 2.28 -13.02 5.48
C VAL A 45 3.18 -11.86 5.01
N LEU A 46 3.41 -10.85 5.85
CA LEU A 46 4.28 -9.72 5.50
C LEU A 46 5.77 -10.11 5.44
N ASP A 47 6.20 -11.03 6.30
CA ASP A 47 7.56 -11.57 6.28
C ASP A 47 7.79 -12.48 5.06
N GLU A 48 6.80 -13.29 4.66
CA GLU A 48 6.86 -14.22 3.52
C GLU A 48 6.94 -13.54 2.15
N LEU A 49 6.58 -12.25 2.06
CA LEU A 49 6.82 -11.43 0.87
C LEU A 49 8.31 -11.34 0.50
N GLU A 50 9.23 -11.71 1.39
CA GLU A 50 10.69 -11.69 1.16
C GLU A 50 11.25 -12.98 0.56
N PHE A 51 10.65 -14.14 0.84
CA PHE A 51 11.34 -15.43 0.73
C PHE A 51 10.85 -16.38 -0.37
N GLU A 52 9.61 -16.25 -0.86
CA GLU A 52 9.12 -17.07 -1.96
C GLU A 52 9.46 -16.45 -3.33
N ASP A 53 9.00 -17.02 -4.45
CA ASP A 53 9.00 -16.37 -5.78
C ASP A 53 8.39 -14.93 -5.76
N ASN A 54 7.74 -14.60 -4.63
CA ASN A 54 7.23 -13.32 -4.13
C ASN A 54 8.30 -12.30 -3.64
N GLY A 55 9.60 -12.62 -3.55
CA GLY A 55 10.64 -11.60 -3.30
C GLY A 55 10.61 -10.47 -4.34
N ARG A 56 10.11 -10.78 -5.55
CA ARG A 56 9.74 -9.79 -6.57
C ARG A 56 8.62 -8.85 -6.12
N ASP A 57 7.61 -9.33 -5.40
CA ASP A 57 6.53 -8.50 -4.87
C ASP A 57 7.04 -7.55 -3.79
N HIS A 58 7.92 -7.99 -2.87
CA HIS A 58 8.54 -7.08 -1.91
C HIS A 58 9.32 -5.95 -2.62
N LEU A 59 10.21 -6.29 -3.57
CA LEU A 59 11.00 -5.30 -4.30
C LEU A 59 10.13 -4.36 -5.14
N GLN A 60 9.06 -4.88 -5.76
CA GLN A 60 8.13 -4.08 -6.54
C GLN A 60 7.28 -3.15 -5.65
N ILE A 61 6.85 -3.61 -4.48
CA ILE A 61 6.12 -2.80 -3.50
C ILE A 61 7.05 -1.73 -2.93
N GLN A 62 8.29 -2.08 -2.58
CA GLN A 62 9.30 -1.13 -2.12
C GLN A 62 9.55 -0.06 -3.19
N ALA A 63 9.76 -0.45 -4.45
CA ALA A 63 9.92 0.50 -5.55
C ALA A 63 8.69 1.42 -5.72
N ALA A 64 7.48 0.87 -5.62
CA ALA A 64 6.25 1.65 -5.67
C ALA A 64 6.12 2.63 -4.50
N PHE A 65 6.56 2.26 -3.29
CA PHE A 65 6.63 3.18 -2.16
C PHE A 65 7.71 4.25 -2.37
N SER A 66 8.90 3.92 -2.86
CA SER A 66 9.96 4.89 -3.14
C SER A 66 9.52 5.92 -4.19
N GLU A 67 8.86 5.46 -5.26
CA GLU A 67 8.24 6.32 -6.27
C GLU A 67 7.16 7.22 -5.66
N ALA A 68 6.26 6.63 -4.86
CA ALA A 68 5.22 7.34 -4.14
C ALA A 68 5.77 8.45 -3.23
N MET A 69 6.80 8.16 -2.44
CA MET A 69 7.44 9.16 -1.56
C MET A 69 8.11 10.25 -2.39
N GLY A 70 8.72 9.91 -3.52
CA GLY A 70 9.25 10.88 -4.48
C GLY A 70 8.17 11.83 -5.00
N MET A 71 6.97 11.32 -5.30
CA MET A 71 5.82 12.13 -5.71
C MET A 71 5.27 13.00 -4.57
N VAL A 72 5.18 12.46 -3.35
CA VAL A 72 4.75 13.24 -2.17
C VAL A 72 5.69 14.41 -1.91
N ARG A 73 7.01 14.20 -2.00
CA ARG A 73 8.02 15.27 -1.87
C ARG A 73 7.86 16.37 -2.93
N LYS A 74 7.25 16.06 -4.08
CA LYS A 74 6.92 17.01 -5.16
C LYS A 74 5.51 17.61 -5.05
N GLY A 75 4.79 17.38 -3.94
CA GLY A 75 3.45 17.93 -3.72
C GLY A 75 2.29 16.96 -4.00
N GLY A 76 2.58 15.73 -4.45
CA GLY A 76 1.58 14.66 -4.57
C GLY A 76 1.01 14.22 -3.21
N LYS A 77 -0.08 13.43 -3.23
CA LYS A 77 -0.70 12.91 -2.00
C LYS A 77 -1.07 11.44 -2.09
N ILE A 78 -0.68 10.67 -1.09
CA ILE A 78 -1.17 9.31 -0.86
C ILE A 78 -2.57 9.37 -0.29
N LYS A 79 -3.46 8.53 -0.82
CA LYS A 79 -4.85 8.35 -0.41
C LYS A 79 -5.13 6.88 -0.20
N LEU A 80 -5.97 6.60 0.80
CA LEU A 80 -6.52 5.27 1.03
C LEU A 80 -7.89 5.19 0.33
N ARG A 81 -8.05 4.27 -0.62
CA ARG A 81 -9.32 4.02 -1.31
C ARG A 81 -9.85 2.64 -1.01
N VAL A 82 -11.17 2.56 -0.85
CA VAL A 82 -11.90 1.29 -0.79
C VAL A 82 -12.71 1.20 -2.09
N SER A 83 -12.44 0.18 -2.89
CA SER A 83 -13.16 -0.09 -4.14
C SER A 83 -13.85 -1.44 -4.07
N ASN A 84 -15.02 -1.57 -4.71
CA ASN A 84 -15.60 -2.89 -4.93
C ASN A 84 -14.92 -3.53 -6.14
N ASP A 85 -14.42 -4.74 -5.96
CA ASP A 85 -14.07 -5.62 -7.06
C ASP A 85 -15.36 -6.23 -7.60
N LEU A 86 -15.77 -5.77 -8.77
CA LEU A 86 -17.03 -6.16 -9.40
C LEU A 86 -17.02 -7.62 -9.87
N ASP A 87 -15.84 -8.18 -10.14
CA ASP A 87 -15.69 -9.55 -10.62
C ASP A 87 -15.81 -10.57 -9.47
N LEU A 88 -15.48 -10.15 -8.24
CA LEU A 88 -15.47 -11.03 -7.06
C LEU A 88 -16.57 -10.71 -6.04
N GLY A 89 -17.25 -9.57 -6.20
CA GLY A 89 -18.18 -9.05 -5.19
C GLY A 89 -17.50 -8.72 -3.86
N ARG A 90 -16.18 -8.51 -3.85
CA ARG A 90 -15.39 -8.25 -2.63
C ARG A 90 -14.95 -6.80 -2.55
N ARG A 91 -14.79 -6.28 -1.32
CA ARG A 91 -14.17 -4.98 -1.09
C ARG A 91 -12.65 -5.11 -1.17
N VAL A 92 -11.99 -4.19 -1.85
CA VAL A 92 -10.53 -4.10 -1.95
C VAL A 92 -10.10 -2.77 -1.36
N LEU A 93 -9.16 -2.84 -0.43
CA LEU A 93 -8.49 -1.69 0.14
C LEU A 93 -7.22 -1.41 -0.67
N ARG A 94 -7.02 -0.17 -1.11
CA ARG A 94 -5.88 0.26 -1.93
C ARG A 94 -5.24 1.49 -1.31
N LEU A 95 -3.94 1.43 -1.04
CA LEU A 95 -3.11 2.60 -0.80
C LEU A 95 -2.64 3.11 -2.16
N GLN A 96 -3.03 4.33 -2.54
CA GLN A 96 -2.75 4.90 -3.86
C GLN A 96 -2.12 6.27 -3.73
N VAL A 97 -1.16 6.61 -4.59
CA VAL A 97 -0.73 7.99 -4.77
C VAL A 97 -1.57 8.64 -5.84
N ARG A 98 -2.07 9.82 -5.53
CA ARG A 98 -2.57 10.75 -6.53
C ARG A 98 -1.52 11.84 -6.70
N GLN A 99 -0.92 11.87 -7.88
CA GLN A 99 -0.16 13.05 -8.30
C GLN A 99 -1.18 14.19 -8.47
N LEU A 100 -0.93 15.33 -7.81
CA LEU A 100 -1.63 16.55 -8.16
C LEU A 100 -1.03 16.99 -9.50
N ALA A 101 -1.88 17.23 -10.50
CA ALA A 101 -1.43 17.69 -11.80
C ALA A 101 -0.48 18.88 -11.60
N ASP A 102 0.72 18.78 -12.19
CA ASP A 102 1.56 19.96 -12.35
C ASP A 102 0.81 20.87 -13.33
N GLU A 103 0.56 22.13 -12.96
CA GLU A 103 -0.18 23.06 -13.84
C GLU A 103 0.52 23.22 -15.20
N GLU A 104 1.81 22.87 -15.28
CA GLU A 104 2.62 22.90 -16.50
C GLU A 104 2.53 21.66 -17.40
N THR A 105 2.20 20.46 -16.88
CA THR A 105 2.35 19.21 -17.66
C THR A 105 1.07 18.65 -18.28
N LEU A 106 -0.11 19.20 -17.96
CA LEU A 106 -1.43 18.75 -18.48
C LEU A 106 -1.71 17.24 -18.29
N GLU A 107 -0.91 16.50 -17.53
CA GLU A 107 -1.14 15.08 -17.31
C GLU A 107 -2.31 14.88 -16.35
N PRO A 108 -3.28 14.01 -16.70
CA PRO A 108 -4.43 13.74 -15.82
C PRO A 108 -3.94 13.20 -14.48
N ASP A 109 -4.72 13.45 -13.42
CA ASP A 109 -4.51 12.82 -12.10
C ASP A 109 -4.27 11.31 -12.28
N THR A 110 -3.03 10.87 -12.14
CA THR A 110 -2.71 9.45 -12.27
C THR A 110 -2.78 8.84 -10.88
N ASP A 111 -3.73 7.91 -10.70
CA ASP A 111 -3.83 7.12 -9.47
C ASP A 111 -2.88 5.92 -9.55
N LEU A 112 -1.67 6.09 -9.02
CA LEU A 112 -0.70 4.99 -8.90
C LEU A 112 -0.97 4.21 -7.63
N ALA A 113 -1.47 3.00 -7.79
CA ALA A 113 -1.81 2.15 -6.67
C ALA A 113 -0.54 1.41 -6.17
N ILE A 114 -0.17 1.61 -4.90
CA ILE A 114 1.05 1.07 -4.29
C ILE A 114 0.79 -0.35 -3.80
N LEU A 115 -0.19 -0.48 -2.90
CA LEU A 115 -0.42 -1.68 -2.10
C LEU A 115 -1.93 -1.95 -1.97
N CYS A 116 -2.36 -3.18 -2.17
CA CYS A 116 -3.75 -3.59 -2.03
C CYS A 116 -3.92 -4.81 -1.14
N CYS A 117 -5.12 -4.90 -0.55
CA CYS A 117 -5.58 -6.06 0.19
C CYS A 117 -7.08 -6.28 -0.03
N CYS A 118 -7.53 -7.53 0.01
CA CYS A 118 -8.95 -7.86 0.05
C CYS A 118 -9.59 -7.57 1.41
N ALA A 119 -10.93 -7.56 1.44
CA ALA A 119 -11.83 -7.08 2.49
C ALA A 119 -11.51 -7.50 3.94
N ASP A 120 -10.67 -8.52 4.16
CA ASP A 120 -10.31 -9.06 5.48
C ASP A 120 -8.83 -8.87 5.87
N CYS A 121 -8.08 -7.96 5.21
CA CYS A 121 -6.72 -7.51 5.59
C CYS A 121 -5.60 -8.57 5.65
N LYS A 122 -5.86 -9.81 5.25
CA LYS A 122 -4.90 -10.93 5.42
C LYS A 122 -3.83 -11.03 4.34
N CYS A 123 -3.95 -10.37 3.20
CA CYS A 123 -3.09 -10.58 2.04
C CYS A 123 -2.71 -9.31 1.31
N TRP A 124 -1.41 -8.97 1.29
CA TRP A 124 -0.89 -7.71 0.76
C TRP A 124 -0.13 -7.92 -0.55
N HIS A 125 -0.46 -7.10 -1.56
CA HIS A 125 0.12 -7.23 -2.90
C HIS A 125 0.34 -5.84 -3.52
N ARG A 126 1.24 -5.76 -4.50
CA ARG A 126 1.28 -4.60 -5.39
C ARG A 126 -0.03 -4.49 -6.15
N CYS A 127 -0.55 -3.27 -6.28
CA CYS A 127 -1.75 -3.05 -7.08
C CYS A 127 -1.42 -3.09 -8.57
N GLY A 128 -2.26 -3.73 -9.39
CA GLY A 128 -2.22 -3.61 -10.85
C GLY A 128 -1.41 -4.68 -11.59
N THR A 129 -0.68 -5.56 -10.91
CA THR A 129 0.02 -6.70 -11.54
C THR A 129 -0.82 -7.98 -11.62
N SER A 130 -1.89 -8.09 -10.82
CA SER A 130 -2.88 -9.15 -10.93
C SER A 130 -4.28 -8.56 -10.76
N PRO A 131 -5.26 -8.91 -11.62
CA PRO A 131 -6.65 -8.50 -11.42
C PRO A 131 -7.24 -9.04 -10.11
N ASN A 132 -6.54 -9.95 -9.42
CA ASN A 132 -7.05 -10.60 -8.23
C ASN A 132 -5.95 -10.94 -7.20
N PRO A 133 -5.61 -10.03 -6.28
CA PRO A 133 -4.73 -10.33 -5.15
C PRO A 133 -5.26 -11.46 -4.26
N CYS A 134 -6.55 -11.75 -4.31
CA CYS A 134 -7.21 -12.78 -3.50
C CYS A 134 -7.06 -14.22 -4.04
N ARG A 135 -6.67 -14.41 -5.31
CA ARG A 135 -6.58 -15.76 -5.92
C ARG A 135 -5.35 -16.54 -5.46
N THR A 136 -4.32 -15.85 -5.02
CA THR A 136 -3.04 -16.42 -4.57
C THR A 136 -3.01 -16.71 -3.06
N CYS A 137 -4.10 -16.44 -2.34
CA CYS A 137 -4.17 -16.47 -0.88
C CYS A 137 -5.04 -17.59 -0.29
N THR A 138 -5.38 -18.60 -1.10
CA THR A 138 -6.14 -19.79 -0.68
C THR A 138 -5.25 -20.89 -0.18
#